data_AF-A0A3D3P0D5-F1
#
_entry.id   AF-A0A3D3P0D5-F1
#
_cell.length_a   1.000
_cell.length_b   1.000
_cell.length_c   1.000
_cell.angle_alpha   90.00
_cell.angle_beta   90.00
_cell.angle_gamma   90.00
#
_symmetry.space_group_name_H-M   'P 1'
#
loop_
_entity.id
_entity.type
_entity.pdbx_description
1 polymer ?
#
loop_
_entity_poly.entity_id
_entity_poly.type
_entity_poly.pdbx_seq_one_letter_code
_entity_poly.pdbx_strand_id
1 'polypeptide(L)'
;NFLELNIRAYVHDEQGRPGVWFFSLDCDQPIAVEVARKFFHLPYQHAEMSTQGSVYRCQRKNCEEKAVFDYEGSGKLRTAKPGSLEFFLLERYLLFSESRGGKIHCGKVQHSPYQFTEARVRRSSKAPLKWEKFSVENEPTSQLYSPGVPVSIHPLRPVD
;
A
#
# COMPACT_ATOMS: atom_id res chain seq x y z
N ASN A 1 -17.12 -3.80 0.48
CA ASN A 1 -15.93 -2.93 0.42
C ASN A 1 -14.71 -3.79 0.62
N PHE A 2 -13.69 -3.60 -0.19
CA PHE A 2 -12.37 -4.20 0.01
C PHE A 2 -11.55 -3.21 0.83
N LEU A 3 -11.22 -3.56 2.07
CA LEU A 3 -10.37 -2.73 2.91
C LEU A 3 -8.97 -3.33 2.90
N GLU A 4 -7.97 -2.46 2.75
CA GLU A 4 -6.57 -2.87 2.71
C GLU A 4 -5.70 -1.81 3.39
N LEU A 5 -4.69 -2.28 4.13
CA LEU A 5 -3.66 -1.48 4.76
C LEU A 5 -2.33 -2.13 4.44
N ASN A 6 -1.31 -1.34 4.08
CA ASN A 6 -0.02 -1.88 3.72
C ASN A 6 1.14 -1.09 4.32
N ILE A 7 2.24 -1.80 4.53
CA ILE A 7 3.57 -1.22 4.70
C ILE A 7 4.36 -1.59 3.46
N ARG A 8 4.90 -0.57 2.77
CA ARG A 8 5.62 -0.75 1.51
C ARG A 8 6.84 0.15 1.43
N ALA A 9 7.82 -0.30 0.64
CA ALA A 9 8.93 0.51 0.17
C ALA A 9 8.74 0.88 -1.31
N TYR A 10 9.37 1.97 -1.71
CA TYR A 10 9.60 2.33 -3.10
C TYR A 10 11.00 1.89 -3.48
N VAL A 11 11.12 1.06 -4.50
CA VAL A 11 12.38 0.38 -4.86
C VAL A 11 12.67 0.56 -6.35
N HIS A 12 13.93 0.33 -6.75
CA HIS A 12 14.33 0.16 -8.13
C HIS A 12 14.88 -1.25 -8.30
N ASP A 13 14.61 -1.87 -9.45
CA ASP A 13 15.32 -3.10 -9.83
C ASP A 13 16.71 -2.78 -10.40
N GLU A 14 17.45 -3.83 -10.78
CA GLU A 14 18.78 -3.71 -11.35
C GLU A 14 18.82 -2.92 -12.68
N GLN A 15 17.68 -2.83 -13.37
CA GLN A 15 17.53 -2.04 -14.60
C GLN A 15 17.12 -0.59 -14.31
N GLY A 16 17.02 -0.19 -13.04
CA GLY A 16 16.61 1.15 -12.61
C GLY A 16 15.12 1.42 -12.76
N ARG A 17 14.27 0.40 -12.93
CA ARG A 17 12.82 0.58 -13.09
C ARG A 17 12.15 0.76 -11.72
N PRO A 18 11.40 1.85 -11.48
CA PRO A 18 10.79 2.12 -10.18
C PRO A 18 9.54 1.27 -9.96
N GLY A 19 9.40 0.72 -8.76
CA GLY A 19 8.23 -0.04 -8.33
C GLY A 19 7.99 0.02 -6.83
N VAL A 20 7.04 -0.78 -6.38
CA VAL A 20 6.74 -0.97 -4.95
C VAL A 20 7.11 -2.38 -4.51
N TRP A 21 7.51 -2.47 -3.24
CA TRP A 21 7.70 -3.73 -2.53
C TRP A 21 6.87 -3.70 -1.26
N PHE A 22 6.01 -4.70 -1.05
CA PHE A 22 5.21 -4.79 0.15
C PHE A 22 5.94 -5.60 1.23
N PHE A 23 5.96 -5.07 2.46
CA PHE A 23 6.31 -5.84 3.66
C PHE A 23 5.08 -6.54 4.23
N SER A 24 3.92 -5.87 4.16
CA SER A 24 2.63 -6.46 4.49
C SER A 24 1.48 -5.86 3.70
N LEU A 25 0.44 -6.68 3.52
CA LEU A 25 -0.86 -6.32 2.98
C LEU A 25 -1.95 -6.89 3.90
N ASP A 26 -2.41 -6.09 4.85
CA ASP A 26 -3.52 -6.42 5.75
C ASP A 26 -4.85 -6.24 5.04
N CYS A 27 -5.71 -7.26 5.05
CA CYS A 27 -6.99 -7.22 4.34
C CYS A 27 -8.11 -7.99 5.08
N ASP A 28 -9.34 -7.50 4.92
CA ASP A 28 -10.58 -8.07 5.47
C ASP A 28 -11.28 -9.11 4.56
N GLN A 29 -10.76 -9.36 3.35
CA GLN A 29 -11.35 -10.31 2.38
C GLN A 29 -10.41 -11.48 2.04
N PRO A 30 -10.59 -12.67 2.66
CA PRO A 30 -9.70 -13.83 2.50
C PRO A 30 -9.57 -14.38 1.07
N ILE A 31 -10.61 -14.25 0.24
CA ILE A 31 -10.69 -14.94 -1.06
C ILE A 31 -9.87 -14.21 -2.15
N ALA A 32 -9.92 -12.88 -2.21
CA ALA A 32 -9.05 -12.09 -3.11
C ALA A 32 -7.57 -12.23 -2.72
N VAL A 33 -7.33 -12.33 -1.41
CA VAL A 33 -6.03 -12.54 -0.78
C VAL A 33 -5.42 -13.88 -1.18
N GLU A 34 -6.15 -15.00 -1.14
CA GLU A 34 -5.57 -16.31 -1.48
C GLU A 34 -5.18 -16.45 -2.96
N VAL A 35 -5.97 -15.89 -3.88
CA VAL A 35 -5.65 -15.84 -5.30
C VAL A 35 -4.43 -14.95 -5.52
N ALA A 36 -4.40 -13.76 -4.91
CA ALA A 36 -3.26 -12.86 -5.04
C ALA A 36 -1.97 -13.43 -4.40
N ARG A 37 -2.05 -14.09 -3.24
CA ARG A 37 -0.90 -14.77 -2.61
C ARG A 37 -0.32 -15.88 -3.47
N LYS A 38 -1.20 -16.69 -4.08
CA LYS A 38 -0.81 -17.87 -4.85
C LYS A 38 -0.15 -17.50 -6.17
N PHE A 39 -0.57 -16.40 -6.80
CA PHE A 39 -0.03 -15.95 -8.09
C PHE A 39 0.99 -14.82 -7.98
N PHE A 40 0.97 -14.02 -6.91
CA PHE A 40 1.78 -12.82 -6.79
C PHE A 40 2.82 -12.84 -5.64
N HIS A 41 2.92 -13.95 -4.89
CA HIS A 41 3.87 -14.09 -3.77
C HIS A 41 3.81 -12.94 -2.74
N LEU A 42 2.64 -12.34 -2.56
CA LEU A 42 2.46 -11.16 -1.72
C LEU A 42 2.29 -11.50 -0.23
N PRO A 43 2.84 -10.66 0.69
CA PRO A 43 2.83 -10.91 2.13
C PRO A 43 1.49 -10.50 2.77
N TYR A 44 0.40 -11.09 2.30
CA TYR A 44 -0.91 -10.79 2.86
C TYR A 44 -1.03 -11.24 4.31
N GLN A 45 -1.79 -10.48 5.08
CA GLN A 45 -2.12 -10.74 6.48
C GLN A 45 -3.64 -10.64 6.64
N HIS A 46 -4.21 -11.53 7.44
CA HIS A 46 -5.63 -11.45 7.78
C HIS A 46 -5.84 -10.35 8.80
N ALA A 47 -6.81 -9.47 8.55
CA ALA A 47 -7.16 -8.41 9.48
C ALA A 47 -8.67 -8.21 9.57
N GLU A 48 -9.14 -7.78 10.73
CA GLU A 48 -10.48 -7.22 10.88
C GLU A 48 -10.40 -5.71 10.62
N MET A 49 -11.24 -5.22 9.72
CA MET A 49 -11.21 -3.82 9.29
C MET A 49 -12.58 -3.19 9.28
N SER A 50 -12.62 -1.88 9.50
CA SER A 50 -13.86 -1.10 9.36
C SER A 50 -13.59 0.35 9.03
N THR A 51 -14.59 0.97 8.40
CA THR A 51 -14.62 2.41 8.11
C THR A 51 -15.91 3.01 8.64
N GLN A 52 -15.81 4.18 9.29
CA GLN A 52 -16.95 4.94 9.77
C GLN A 52 -16.64 6.44 9.60
N GLY A 53 -17.25 7.08 8.59
CA GLY A 53 -16.86 8.42 8.19
C GLY A 53 -15.39 8.45 7.76
N SER A 54 -14.61 9.35 8.36
CA SER A 54 -13.16 9.50 8.15
C SER A 54 -12.30 8.50 8.94
N VAL A 55 -12.91 7.69 9.82
CA VAL A 55 -12.16 6.82 10.73
C VAL A 55 -12.01 5.43 10.11
N TYR A 56 -10.76 5.05 9.87
CA TYR A 56 -10.33 3.74 9.41
C TYR A 56 -9.72 2.93 10.56
N ARG A 57 -10.11 1.67 10.70
CA ARG A 57 -9.62 0.77 11.75
C ARG A 57 -9.12 -0.54 11.15
N CYS A 58 -8.01 -1.05 11.67
CA CYS A 58 -7.43 -2.33 11.30
C CYS A 58 -6.88 -3.05 12.53
N GLN A 59 -7.25 -4.32 12.69
CA GLN A 59 -6.70 -5.24 13.67
C GLN A 59 -6.10 -6.44 12.92
N ARG A 60 -4.78 -6.49 12.79
CA ARG A 60 -4.12 -7.69 12.22
C ARG A 60 -4.31 -8.87 13.16
N LYS A 61 -4.63 -10.03 12.59
CA LYS A 61 -4.73 -11.30 13.33
C LYS A 61 -3.41 -11.58 14.07
N ASN A 62 -3.51 -12.02 15.33
CA ASN A 62 -2.37 -12.30 16.21
C ASN A 62 -1.52 -11.07 16.58
N CYS A 63 -2.00 -9.85 16.34
CA CYS A 63 -1.45 -8.64 16.93
C CYS A 63 -2.45 -8.09 17.95
N GLU A 64 -1.97 -7.59 19.09
CA GLU A 64 -2.82 -7.02 20.14
C GLU A 64 -3.17 -5.55 19.84
N GLU A 65 -2.18 -4.77 19.40
CA GLU A 65 -2.36 -3.33 19.14
C GLU A 65 -3.24 -3.11 17.90
N LYS A 66 -4.27 -2.27 18.04
CA LYS A 66 -5.15 -1.85 16.94
C LYS A 66 -4.61 -0.62 16.22
N ALA A 67 -4.62 -0.65 14.88
CA ALA A 67 -4.36 0.54 14.08
C ALA A 67 -5.64 1.35 13.89
N VAL A 68 -5.56 2.65 14.16
CA VAL A 68 -6.65 3.61 13.96
C VAL A 68 -6.11 4.84 13.25
N PHE A 69 -6.75 5.20 12.15
CA PHE A 69 -6.47 6.40 11.38
C PHE A 69 -7.74 7.22 11.27
N ASP A 70 -7.64 8.53 11.41
CA ASP A 70 -8.74 9.47 11.18
C ASP A 70 -8.23 10.55 10.25
N TYR A 71 -8.70 10.49 9.00
CA TYR A 71 -8.20 11.34 7.94
C TYR A 71 -9.26 11.63 6.88
N GLU A 72 -9.11 12.76 6.21
CA GLU A 72 -9.94 13.15 5.08
C GLU A 72 -9.14 13.97 4.06
N GLY A 73 -9.64 14.05 2.84
CA GLY A 73 -9.07 14.94 1.84
C GLY A 73 -9.31 16.40 2.17
N SER A 74 -8.26 17.23 2.13
CA SER A 74 -8.36 18.67 2.30
C SER A 74 -7.96 19.41 1.03
N GLY A 75 -8.92 19.67 0.14
CA GLY A 75 -8.70 20.53 -1.02
C GLY A 75 -9.27 19.98 -2.32
N LYS A 76 -8.82 20.59 -3.43
CA LYS A 76 -9.22 20.20 -4.79
C LYS A 76 -8.35 19.03 -5.26
N LEU A 77 -9.01 18.05 -5.88
CA LEU A 77 -8.34 16.93 -6.52
C LEU A 77 -7.47 17.41 -7.68
N ARG A 78 -6.29 16.80 -7.78
CA ARG A 78 -5.30 17.05 -8.83
C ARG A 78 -4.50 15.79 -9.11
N THR A 79 -3.80 15.76 -10.24
CA THR A 79 -2.81 14.73 -10.57
C THR A 79 -1.40 15.18 -10.20
N ALA A 80 -0.51 14.23 -9.94
CA ALA A 80 0.87 14.55 -9.61
C ALA A 80 1.65 15.07 -10.83
N LYS A 81 2.55 16.03 -10.60
CA LYS A 81 3.45 16.53 -11.65
C LYS A 81 4.65 15.59 -11.79
N PRO A 82 5.04 15.15 -12.99
CA PRO A 82 6.25 14.36 -13.18
C PRO A 82 7.47 14.98 -12.49
N GLY A 83 8.22 14.15 -11.75
CA GLY A 83 9.38 14.58 -10.96
C GLY A 83 9.07 15.14 -9.57
N SER A 84 7.80 15.29 -9.18
CA SER A 84 7.43 15.68 -7.81
C SER A 84 7.47 14.51 -6.82
N LEU A 85 7.48 14.81 -5.52
CA LEU A 85 7.37 13.78 -4.48
C LEU A 85 6.04 13.02 -4.59
N GLU A 86 4.96 13.69 -4.94
CA GLU A 86 3.64 13.05 -5.09
C GLU A 86 3.64 12.09 -6.28
N PHE A 87 4.34 12.42 -7.37
CA PHE A 87 4.51 11.50 -8.49
C PHE A 87 5.33 10.29 -8.06
N PHE A 88 6.36 10.51 -7.24
CA PHE A 88 7.10 9.41 -6.61
C PHE A 88 6.20 8.54 -5.71
N LEU A 89 5.27 9.10 -4.95
CA LEU A 89 4.45 8.32 -4.00
C LEU A 89 3.24 7.63 -4.66
N LEU A 90 2.62 8.25 -5.66
CA LEU A 90 1.36 7.81 -6.24
C LEU A 90 1.53 7.00 -7.52
N GLU A 91 2.49 7.37 -8.37
CA GLU A 91 2.60 6.84 -9.72
C GLU A 91 3.59 5.67 -9.76
N ARG A 92 3.11 4.50 -9.30
CA ARG A 92 3.88 3.25 -9.29
C ARG A 92 3.17 2.15 -10.05
N TYR A 93 3.71 1.88 -11.23
CA TYR A 93 3.16 0.94 -12.21
C TYR A 93 3.83 -0.44 -12.20
N LEU A 94 4.85 -0.63 -11.35
CA LEU A 94 5.50 -1.91 -11.14
C LEU A 94 5.40 -2.32 -9.67
N LEU A 95 5.23 -3.62 -9.48
CA LEU A 95 5.23 -4.30 -8.20
C LEU A 95 6.31 -5.38 -8.26
N PHE A 96 7.14 -5.45 -7.22
CA PHE A 96 8.12 -6.51 -7.05
C PHE A 96 7.74 -7.41 -5.87
N SER A 97 8.04 -8.69 -6.01
CA SER A 97 7.79 -9.72 -4.99
C SER A 97 8.81 -10.82 -5.10
N GLU A 98 9.08 -11.55 -4.02
CA GLU A 98 9.99 -12.69 -4.01
C GLU A 98 9.22 -14.00 -3.81
N SER A 99 9.49 -14.97 -4.68
CA SER A 99 9.00 -16.33 -4.52
C SER A 99 9.74 -17.06 -3.39
N ARG A 100 9.16 -18.16 -2.89
CA ARG A 100 9.80 -18.99 -1.85
C ARG A 100 11.20 -19.51 -2.22
N GLY A 101 11.54 -19.56 -3.51
CA GLY A 101 12.85 -19.97 -4.00
C GLY A 101 13.86 -18.83 -4.15
N GLY A 102 13.55 -17.62 -3.65
CA GLY A 102 14.43 -16.45 -3.72
C GLY A 102 14.42 -15.72 -5.06
N LYS A 103 13.55 -16.11 -6.01
CA LYS A 103 13.45 -15.42 -7.30
C LYS A 103 12.57 -14.20 -7.19
N ILE A 104 13.06 -13.07 -7.70
CA ILE A 104 12.30 -11.84 -7.82
C ILE A 104 11.37 -11.91 -9.04
N HIS A 105 10.14 -11.50 -8.82
CA HIS A 105 9.13 -11.35 -9.84
C HIS A 105 8.68 -9.90 -9.94
N CYS A 106 8.26 -9.51 -11.13
CA CYS A 106 7.74 -8.19 -11.45
C CYS A 106 6.32 -8.31 -12.02
N GLY A 107 5.41 -7.51 -11.48
CA GLY A 107 4.03 -7.35 -11.93
C GLY A 107 3.78 -5.95 -12.43
N LYS A 108 2.93 -5.82 -13.46
CA LYS A 108 2.47 -4.50 -13.92
C LYS A 108 1.18 -4.14 -13.20
N VAL A 109 1.21 -3.01 -12.52
CA VAL A 109 0.04 -2.38 -11.90
C VAL A 109 -0.48 -1.34 -12.88
N GLN A 110 -1.71 -1.49 -13.32
CA GLN A 110 -2.37 -0.55 -14.21
C GLN A 110 -3.44 0.21 -13.45
N HIS A 111 -3.35 1.54 -13.50
CA HIS A 111 -4.35 2.46 -13.02
C HIS A 111 -4.28 3.75 -13.84
N SER A 112 -5.35 4.53 -13.84
CA SER A 112 -5.25 5.93 -14.30
C SER A 112 -4.48 6.74 -13.24
N PRO A 113 -3.81 7.86 -13.60
CA PRO A 113 -3.12 8.70 -12.62
C PRO A 113 -4.02 9.03 -11.44
N TYR A 114 -3.48 8.95 -10.23
CA TYR A 114 -4.28 9.18 -9.03
C TYR A 114 -4.76 10.63 -8.98
N GLN A 115 -6.06 10.80 -8.78
CA GLN A 115 -6.59 12.05 -8.27
C GLN A 115 -6.32 12.10 -6.77
N PHE A 116 -5.64 13.13 -6.30
CA PHE A 116 -5.27 13.26 -4.90
C PHE A 116 -5.41 14.70 -4.38
N THR A 117 -5.39 14.83 -3.05
CA THR A 117 -5.19 16.08 -2.33
C THR A 117 -4.35 15.81 -1.08
N GLU A 118 -3.97 16.86 -0.35
CA GLU A 118 -3.40 16.70 0.99
C GLU A 118 -4.40 15.97 1.90
N ALA A 119 -3.89 15.11 2.78
CA ALA A 119 -4.69 14.51 3.84
C ALA A 119 -4.67 15.40 5.08
N ARG A 120 -5.86 15.78 5.58
CA ARG A 120 -6.00 16.28 6.94
C ARG A 120 -6.08 15.10 7.88
N VAL A 121 -5.04 14.87 8.66
CA VAL A 121 -4.94 13.72 9.56
C VAL A 121 -5.11 14.17 11.01
N ARG A 122 -6.18 13.68 11.65
CA ARG A 122 -6.48 13.92 13.08
C ARG A 122 -5.87 12.84 13.97
N ARG A 123 -5.74 11.63 13.45
CA ARG A 123 -5.13 10.50 14.14
C ARG A 123 -4.38 9.63 13.13
N SER A 124 -3.15 9.26 13.48
CA SER A 124 -2.34 8.29 12.74
C SER A 124 -1.79 7.25 13.70
N SER A 125 -1.82 5.97 13.29
CA SER A 125 -1.27 4.88 14.08
C SER A 125 0.06 4.40 13.49
N LYS A 126 1.05 4.21 14.36
CA LYS A 126 2.34 3.57 14.02
C LYS A 126 2.32 2.05 14.25
N ALA A 127 1.18 1.46 14.66
CA ALA A 127 1.07 0.03 14.93
C ALA A 127 1.49 -0.85 13.73
N PRO A 128 1.13 -0.52 12.47
CA PRO A 128 1.55 -1.33 11.32
C PRO A 128 3.06 -1.39 11.11
N LEU A 129 3.79 -0.33 11.46
CA LEU A 129 5.26 -0.34 11.43
C LEU A 129 5.82 -1.31 12.47
N LYS A 130 5.25 -1.31 13.69
CA LYS A 130 5.67 -2.22 14.76
C LYS A 130 5.37 -3.69 14.42
N TRP A 131 4.24 -3.96 13.76
CA TRP A 131 3.91 -5.32 13.32
C TRP A 131 4.96 -5.89 12.35
N GLU A 132 5.58 -5.01 11.54
CA GLU A 132 6.73 -5.32 10.67
C GLU A 132 8.10 -5.09 11.33
N LYS A 133 8.14 -4.84 12.64
CA LYS A 133 9.36 -4.60 13.43
C LYS A 133 10.19 -3.39 12.97
N PHE A 134 9.55 -2.42 12.33
CA PHE A 134 10.17 -1.13 12.05
C PHE A 134 10.04 -0.19 13.24
N SER A 135 11.11 0.55 13.53
CA SER A 135 11.11 1.68 14.45
C SER A 135 11.31 2.97 13.68
N VAL A 136 10.25 3.77 13.55
CA VAL A 136 10.28 5.08 12.90
C VAL A 136 9.72 6.11 13.87
N GLU A 137 10.61 6.95 14.40
CA GLU A 137 10.23 7.94 15.40
C GLU A 137 9.73 9.25 14.76
N ASN A 138 10.26 9.61 13.60
CA ASN A 138 9.92 10.83 12.88
C ASN A 138 8.44 10.88 12.48
N GLU A 139 7.93 12.10 12.32
CA GLU A 139 6.62 12.35 11.73
C GLU A 139 6.64 12.10 10.21
N PRO A 140 5.49 11.77 9.60
CA PRO A 140 5.42 11.54 8.15
C PRO A 140 5.86 12.77 7.35
N THR A 141 6.79 12.60 6.43
CA THR A 141 7.23 13.66 5.50
C THR A 141 6.11 14.08 4.53
N SER A 142 5.16 13.18 4.24
CA SER A 142 4.05 13.42 3.31
C SER A 142 2.81 12.62 3.73
N GLN A 143 1.62 13.21 3.54
CA GLN A 143 0.33 12.60 3.86
C GLN A 143 -0.68 12.97 2.77
N LEU A 144 -1.05 12.02 1.93
CA LEU A 144 -1.92 12.25 0.77
C LEU A 144 -3.23 11.47 0.90
N TYR A 145 -4.31 12.04 0.39
CA TYR A 145 -5.62 11.40 0.29
C TYR A 145 -6.02 11.25 -1.17
N SER A 146 -6.59 10.10 -1.52
CA SER A 146 -7.25 9.86 -2.80
C SER A 146 -8.62 9.24 -2.56
N PRO A 147 -9.66 9.60 -3.35
CA PRO A 147 -10.93 8.86 -3.36
C PRO A 147 -10.78 7.44 -3.93
N GLY A 148 -9.60 7.08 -4.45
CA GLY A 148 -9.31 5.80 -5.06
C GLY A 148 -9.44 5.82 -6.58
N VAL A 149 -8.81 4.85 -7.21
CA VAL A 149 -8.91 4.57 -8.65
C VAL A 149 -9.09 3.06 -8.83
N PRO A 150 -9.77 2.61 -9.90
CA PRO A 150 -9.74 1.20 -10.27
C PRO A 150 -8.30 0.77 -10.58
N VAL A 151 -7.84 -0.30 -9.93
CA VAL A 151 -6.51 -0.88 -10.14
C VAL A 151 -6.66 -2.28 -10.74
N SER A 152 -5.82 -2.61 -11.71
CA SER A 152 -5.71 -3.94 -12.29
C SER A 152 -4.25 -4.40 -12.28
N ILE A 153 -4.00 -5.63 -11.83
CA ILE A 153 -2.65 -6.20 -11.78
C ILE A 153 -2.54 -7.29 -12.86
N HIS A 154 -1.60 -7.12 -13.78
CA HIS A 154 -1.29 -8.12 -14.81
C HIS A 154 -0.38 -9.23 -14.24
N PRO A 155 -0.40 -10.45 -14.81
CA PRO A 155 0.37 -11.59 -14.30
C PRO A 155 1.85 -11.29 -14.06
N LEU A 156 2.40 -11.82 -12.95
CA LEU A 156 3.82 -11.70 -12.63
C LEU A 156 4.69 -12.38 -13.68
N ARG A 157 5.85 -11.77 -13.94
CA ARG A 157 6.93 -12.36 -14.75
C ARG A 157 8.21 -12.37 -13.92
N PRO A 158 9.09 -13.37 -14.04
CA PRO A 158 10.43 -13.31 -13.46
C PRO A 158 11.14 -12.03 -13.91
N VAL A 159 11.93 -11.44 -13.01
CA VAL A 159 12.92 -10.44 -13.41
C VAL A 159 14.12 -11.21 -13.95
N ASP A 160 14.51 -10.92 -15.20
CA ASP A 160 15.70 -11.48 -15.85
C ASP A 160 16.98 -10.88 -15.25
#